data_AF-A0AAP5E9Z5-F1
#
_entry.id   AF-A0AAP5E9Z5-F1
#
_cell.length_a   1.000
_cell.length_b   1.000
_cell.length_c   1.000
_cell.angle_alpha   90.00
_cell.angle_beta   90.00
_cell.angle_gamma   90.00
#
_symmetry.space_group_name_H-M   'P 1'
#
loop_
_entity.id
_entity.type
_entity.pdbx_description
1 polymer ?
#
loop_
_entity_poly.entity_id
_entity_poly.type
_entity_poly.pdbx_seq_one_letter_code
_entity_poly.pdbx_strand_id
1 'polypeptide(L)'
;MGVLFGAYNGFAALAALLIPLMVRLMGLRLSHLVNLWLGGLGLISLMLIDDPKWLLLSMVGVGFAWASILSLPYALLSDSVPAAKMGVYMGLFNFFIVIPQLVAASALGFMLRLWLGGNPMHVLALGGVSLLIAGLCVLRVPSHQEVV
;
A
#
# COMPACT_ATOMS: atom_id res chain seq x y z
N MET A 1 6.95 -18.06 -11.92
CA MET A 1 7.25 -17.34 -10.67
C MET A 1 8.29 -16.22 -10.85
N GLY A 2 9.43 -16.43 -11.50
CA GLY A 2 10.49 -15.41 -11.61
C GLY A 2 10.13 -14.14 -12.41
N VAL A 3 9.38 -14.25 -13.51
CA VAL A 3 9.07 -13.10 -14.38
C VAL A 3 8.07 -12.11 -13.74
N LEU A 4 7.04 -12.61 -13.06
CA LEU A 4 6.06 -11.77 -12.35
C LEU A 4 6.68 -11.07 -11.13
N PHE A 5 7.52 -11.78 -10.36
CA PHE A 5 8.26 -11.18 -9.24
C PHE A 5 9.32 -10.17 -9.72
N GLY A 6 10.02 -10.46 -10.81
CA GLY A 6 10.97 -9.54 -11.42
C GLY A 6 10.30 -8.27 -11.95
N ALA A 7 9.15 -8.43 -12.62
CA ALA A 7 8.33 -7.31 -13.09
C ALA A 7 7.81 -6.46 -11.93
N TYR A 8 7.24 -7.07 -10.88
CA TYR A 8 6.82 -6.37 -9.66
C TYR A 8 7.94 -5.52 -9.06
N ASN A 9 9.13 -6.08 -8.87
CA ASN A 9 10.26 -5.33 -8.31
C ASN A 9 10.75 -4.21 -9.24
N GLY A 10 10.77 -4.45 -10.56
CA GLY A 10 11.12 -3.43 -11.55
C GLY A 10 10.13 -2.26 -11.55
N PHE A 11 8.84 -2.54 -11.48
CA PHE A 11 7.81 -1.51 -11.40
C PHE A 11 7.78 -0.81 -10.05
N ALA A 12 8.06 -1.51 -8.95
CA ALA A 12 8.21 -0.88 -7.64
C ALA A 12 9.41 0.09 -7.61
N ALA A 13 10.53 -0.25 -8.27
CA ALA A 13 11.67 0.64 -8.42
C ALA A 13 11.32 1.88 -9.27
N LEU A 14 10.60 1.70 -10.38
CA LEU A 14 10.09 2.81 -11.19
C LEU A 14 9.11 3.69 -10.39
N ALA A 15 8.20 3.08 -9.64
CA ALA A 15 7.27 3.79 -8.79
C ALA A 15 7.99 4.61 -7.72
N ALA A 16 9.04 4.07 -7.09
CA ALA A 16 9.82 4.80 -6.10
C ALA A 16 10.46 6.09 -6.67
N LEU A 17 10.78 6.12 -7.97
CA LEU A 17 11.28 7.32 -8.66
C LEU A 17 10.16 8.29 -9.05
N LEU A 18 8.96 7.78 -9.37
CA LEU A 18 7.82 8.59 -9.80
C LEU A 18 7.01 9.19 -8.63
N ILE A 19 6.98 8.52 -7.49
CA ILE A 19 6.22 8.95 -6.30
C ILE A 19 6.64 10.35 -5.83
N PRO A 20 7.94 10.72 -5.73
CA PRO A 20 8.34 12.08 -5.37
C PRO A 20 7.80 13.15 -6.34
N LEU A 21 7.72 12.84 -7.63
CA LEU A 21 7.13 13.75 -8.62
C LEU A 21 5.62 13.90 -8.40
N MET A 22 4.91 12.79 -8.16
CA MET A 22 3.48 12.83 -7.84
C MET A 22 3.21 13.66 -6.58
N VAL A 23 4.04 13.50 -5.54
CA VAL A 23 3.94 14.27 -4.29
C VAL A 23 4.13 15.76 -4.53
N ARG A 24 5.09 16.15 -5.37
CA ARG A 24 5.28 17.58 -5.73
C ARG A 24 4.10 18.17 -6.50
N LEU A 25 3.41 17.37 -7.32
CA LEU A 25 2.30 17.84 -8.15
C LEU A 25 0.95 17.84 -7.42
N MET A 26 0.70 16.85 -6.56
CA MET A 26 -0.62 16.59 -5.96
C MET A 26 -0.61 16.61 -4.41
N GLY A 27 0.57 16.69 -3.79
CA GLY A 27 0.74 16.57 -2.34
C GLY A 27 0.82 15.12 -1.84
N LEU A 28 1.27 14.96 -0.59
CA LEU A 28 1.49 13.65 0.06
C LEU A 28 0.21 12.80 0.13
N ARG A 29 -0.91 13.37 0.56
CA ARG A 29 -2.16 12.65 0.81
C ARG A 29 -2.81 12.12 -0.47
N LEU A 30 -2.93 12.96 -1.50
CA LEU A 30 -3.52 12.55 -2.78
C LEU A 30 -2.62 11.54 -3.49
N SER A 31 -1.30 11.73 -3.46
CA SER A 31 -0.35 10.78 -4.03
C SER A 31 -0.47 9.41 -3.37
N HIS A 32 -0.59 9.37 -2.03
CA HIS A 32 -0.77 8.12 -1.31
C HIS A 32 -2.12 7.46 -1.61
N LEU A 33 -3.22 8.22 -1.68
CA LEU A 33 -4.53 7.70 -2.10
C LEU A 33 -4.46 7.06 -3.47
N VAL A 34 -3.92 7.76 -4.47
CA VAL A 34 -3.84 7.27 -5.86
C VAL A 34 -3.03 5.97 -5.92
N ASN A 35 -1.90 5.91 -5.23
CA ASN A 35 -1.06 4.71 -5.19
C ASN A 35 -1.77 3.53 -4.51
N LEU A 36 -2.45 3.76 -3.39
CA LEU A 36 -3.23 2.73 -2.70
C LEU A 36 -4.38 2.22 -3.57
N TRP A 37 -5.02 3.10 -4.34
CA TRP A 37 -6.08 2.73 -5.27
C TRP A 37 -5.56 1.92 -6.46
N LEU A 38 -4.41 2.30 -7.02
CA LEU A 38 -3.74 1.52 -8.06
C LEU A 38 -3.39 0.11 -7.58
N GLY A 39 -2.91 -0.05 -6.34
CA GLY A 39 -2.68 -1.37 -5.76
C GLY A 39 -3.95 -2.12 -5.41
N GLY A 40 -4.97 -1.44 -4.89
CA GLY A 40 -6.26 -2.04 -4.56
C GLY A 40 -6.95 -2.62 -5.80
N LEU A 41 -7.03 -1.82 -6.87
CA LEU A 41 -7.52 -2.26 -8.17
C LEU A 41 -6.60 -3.32 -8.79
N GLY A 42 -5.28 -3.19 -8.61
CA GLY A 42 -4.30 -4.19 -9.00
C GLY A 42 -4.58 -5.55 -8.36
N LEU A 43 -4.84 -5.61 -7.05
CA LEU A 43 -5.16 -6.85 -6.33
C LEU A 43 -6.52 -7.42 -6.71
N ILE A 44 -7.55 -6.57 -6.85
CA ILE A 44 -8.90 -7.01 -7.25
C ILE A 44 -8.90 -7.56 -8.68
N SER A 45 -8.17 -6.92 -9.59
CA SER A 45 -8.07 -7.35 -11.00
C SER A 45 -7.48 -8.75 -11.15
N LEU A 46 -6.69 -9.24 -10.18
CA LEU A 46 -6.20 -10.62 -10.20
C LEU A 46 -7.33 -11.64 -10.19
N MET A 47 -8.50 -11.33 -9.61
CA MET A 47 -9.66 -12.22 -9.63
C MET A 47 -10.37 -12.29 -11.00
N LEU A 48 -10.16 -11.28 -11.84
CA LEU A 48 -10.86 -11.10 -13.11
C LEU A 48 -9.99 -11.51 -14.31
N ILE A 49 -8.69 -11.69 -14.11
CA ILE A 49 -7.71 -11.94 -15.16
C ILE A 49 -7.34 -13.42 -15.16
N ASP A 50 -7.78 -14.13 -16.20
CA ASP A 50 -7.37 -15.52 -16.46
C ASP A 50 -6.06 -15.61 -17.27
N ASP A 51 -5.73 -14.54 -18.01
CA ASP A 51 -4.61 -14.53 -18.95
C ASP A 51 -3.30 -14.06 -18.28
N PRO A 52 -2.23 -14.88 -18.26
CA PRO A 52 -0.99 -14.58 -17.53
C PRO A 52 -0.28 -13.28 -17.95
N LYS A 53 -0.54 -12.81 -19.17
CA LYS A 53 0.06 -11.57 -19.70
C LYS A 53 -0.53 -10.31 -19.05
N TRP A 54 -1.81 -10.34 -18.72
CA TRP A 54 -2.50 -9.21 -18.10
C TRP A 54 -2.17 -9.07 -16.60
N LEU A 55 -1.71 -10.16 -15.95
CA LEU A 55 -1.22 -10.12 -14.57
C LEU A 55 -0.03 -9.16 -14.38
N LEU A 56 0.79 -8.95 -15.42
CA LEU A 56 1.89 -7.99 -15.37
C LEU A 56 1.39 -6.56 -15.14
N LEU A 57 0.25 -6.19 -15.73
CA LEU A 57 -0.35 -4.87 -15.54
C LEU A 57 -0.84 -4.70 -14.10
N SER A 58 -1.46 -5.73 -13.52
CA SER A 58 -1.85 -5.73 -12.10
C SER A 58 -0.65 -5.56 -11.18
N MET A 59 0.50 -6.17 -11.51
CA MET A 59 1.73 -6.04 -10.74
C MET A 59 2.32 -4.63 -10.77
N VAL A 60 2.04 -3.83 -11.81
CA VAL A 60 2.39 -2.39 -11.82
C VAL A 60 1.68 -1.69 -10.67
N GLY A 61 0.35 -1.83 -10.59
CA GLY A 61 -0.45 -1.19 -9.54
C GLY A 61 -0.03 -1.63 -8.14
N VAL A 62 0.22 -2.92 -7.94
CA VAL A 62 0.71 -3.47 -6.66
C VAL A 62 2.09 -2.91 -6.31
N GLY A 63 3.00 -2.75 -7.28
CA GLY A 63 4.31 -2.13 -7.09
C GLY A 63 4.22 -0.67 -6.63
N PHE A 64 3.33 0.12 -7.22
CA PHE A 64 3.07 1.50 -6.80
C PHE A 64 2.53 1.60 -5.38
N ALA A 65 1.54 0.77 -5.03
CA ALA A 65 1.03 0.73 -3.67
C ALA A 65 2.11 0.34 -2.66
N TRP A 66 2.93 -0.66 -2.97
CA TRP A 66 4.00 -1.11 -2.08
C TRP A 66 5.04 0.00 -1.82
N ALA A 67 5.56 0.61 -2.89
CA ALA A 67 6.51 1.71 -2.77
C ALA A 67 5.92 2.88 -1.97
N SER A 68 4.63 3.15 -2.16
CA SER A 68 3.90 4.17 -1.42
C SER A 68 3.71 3.84 0.06
N ILE A 69 3.35 2.60 0.42
CA ILE A 69 3.16 2.15 1.82
C ILE A 69 4.47 2.27 2.61
N LEU A 70 5.61 2.02 1.96
CA LEU A 70 6.92 2.12 2.61
C LEU A 70 7.42 3.55 2.80
N SER A 71 6.97 4.51 1.98
CA SER A 71 7.54 5.87 1.95
C SER A 71 6.59 6.95 2.48
N LEU A 72 5.37 7.01 1.95
CA LEU A 72 4.48 8.16 2.17
C LEU A 72 3.89 8.24 3.59
N PRO A 73 3.55 7.14 4.28
CA PRO A 73 3.09 7.23 5.67
C PRO A 73 4.15 7.83 6.61
N TYR A 74 5.44 7.52 6.38
CA TYR A 74 6.53 8.09 7.16
C TYR A 74 6.71 9.58 6.88
N ALA A 75 6.55 10.01 5.62
CA ALA A 75 6.57 11.42 5.26
C ALA A 75 5.40 12.19 5.89
N LEU A 76 4.18 11.63 5.86
CA LEU A 76 3.01 12.20 6.53
C LEU A 76 3.22 12.32 8.04
N LEU A 77 3.88 11.34 8.65
CA LEU A 77 4.19 11.34 10.07
C LEU A 77 5.24 12.40 10.41
N SER A 78 6.32 12.51 9.62
CA SER A 78 7.38 13.49 9.87
C SER A 78 6.88 14.93 9.77
N ASP A 79 5.92 15.20 8.88
CA ASP A 79 5.28 16.52 8.77
C ASP A 79 4.39 16.88 9.96
N SER A 80 3.88 15.87 10.67
CA SER A 80 2.91 16.04 11.74
C SER A 80 3.52 16.03 13.15
N VAL A 81 4.83 15.76 13.27
CA VAL A 81 5.49 15.50 14.56
C VAL A 81 6.70 16.43 14.77
N PRO A 82 6.88 17.02 15.97
CA PRO A 82 8.07 17.82 16.26
C PRO A 82 9.37 17.03 16.09
N ALA A 83 10.35 17.63 15.39
CA ALA A 83 11.63 17.00 15.05
C ALA A 83 12.36 16.38 16.27
N ALA A 84 12.30 17.04 17.44
CA ALA A 84 12.95 16.58 18.67
C ALA A 84 12.44 15.21 19.17
N LYS A 85 11.23 14.80 18.80
CA LYS A 85 10.62 13.52 19.21
C LYS A 85 10.39 12.57 18.04
N MET A 86 10.87 12.92 16.83
CA MET A 86 10.60 12.17 15.60
C MET A 86 10.94 10.68 15.74
N GLY A 87 12.09 10.35 16.35
CA GLY A 87 12.49 8.96 16.57
C GLY A 87 11.50 8.15 17.42
N VAL A 88 10.94 8.74 18.48
CA VAL A 88 9.98 8.07 19.36
C VAL A 88 8.65 7.81 18.63
N TYR A 89 8.15 8.81 17.90
CA TYR A 89 6.91 8.66 17.12
C TYR A 89 7.07 7.71 15.93
N MET A 90 8.23 7.72 15.25
CA MET A 90 8.54 6.76 14.20
C MET A 90 8.61 5.32 14.73
N GLY A 91 9.17 5.12 15.93
CA GLY A 91 9.16 3.82 16.60
C GLY A 91 7.74 3.36 16.95
N LEU A 92 6.92 4.25 17.52
CA LEU A 92 5.52 3.96 17.82
C LEU A 92 4.71 3.60 16.56
N PHE A 93 4.89 4.35 15.47
CA PHE A 93 4.24 4.07 14.19
C PHE A 93 4.60 2.68 13.64
N ASN A 94 5.88 2.27 13.75
CA ASN A 94 6.31 0.93 13.37
C ASN A 94 5.58 -0.18 14.16
N PHE A 95 5.34 0.00 15.46
CA PHE A 95 4.56 -0.97 16.24
C PHE A 95 3.13 -1.13 15.69
N PHE A 96 2.50 -0.04 15.24
CA PHE A 96 1.18 -0.09 14.61
C PHE A 96 1.17 -0.76 13.23
N ILE A 97 2.31 -0.88 12.55
CA ILE A 97 2.44 -1.66 11.31
C ILE A 97 2.65 -3.13 11.65
N VAL A 98 3.61 -3.42 12.52
CA VAL A 98 4.09 -4.79 12.78
C VAL A 98 3.06 -5.61 13.57
N ILE A 99 2.39 -5.03 14.56
CA ILE A 99 1.43 -5.78 15.39
C ILE A 99 0.27 -6.32 14.55
N PRO A 100 -0.47 -5.50 13.75
CA PRO A 100 -1.50 -6.01 12.85
C PRO A 100 -0.94 -7.00 11.80
N GLN A 101 0.28 -6.78 11.31
CA GLN A 101 0.91 -7.69 10.35
C GLN A 101 1.18 -9.07 10.97
N LEU A 102 1.62 -9.15 12.23
CA LEU A 102 1.83 -10.43 12.93
C LEU A 102 0.52 -11.15 13.22
N VAL A 103 -0.52 -10.40 13.62
CA VAL A 103 -1.87 -10.95 13.80
C VAL A 103 -2.41 -11.48 12.46
N ALA A 104 -2.25 -10.73 11.38
CA ALA A 104 -2.64 -11.19 10.05
C ALA A 104 -1.84 -12.45 9.65
N ALA A 105 -0.51 -12.44 9.75
CA ALA A 105 0.33 -13.58 9.37
C ALA A 105 -0.04 -14.88 10.11
N SER A 106 -0.45 -14.78 11.37
CA SER A 106 -0.87 -15.94 12.18
C SER A 106 -2.33 -16.35 11.95
N ALA A 107 -3.25 -15.40 11.75
CA ALA A 107 -4.69 -15.67 11.64
C ALA A 107 -5.18 -15.90 10.19
N LEU A 108 -4.46 -15.40 9.18
CA LEU A 108 -4.91 -15.40 7.78
C LEU A 108 -5.12 -16.80 7.23
N GLY A 109 -4.28 -17.77 7.62
CA GLY A 109 -4.44 -19.17 7.22
C GLY A 109 -5.70 -19.83 7.78
N PHE A 110 -6.08 -19.47 9.01
CA PHE A 110 -7.32 -19.93 9.64
C PHE A 110 -8.55 -19.26 9.01
N MET A 111 -8.49 -17.94 8.82
CA MET A 111 -9.53 -17.16 8.15
C MET A 111 -9.78 -17.63 6.71
N LEU A 112 -8.71 -17.96 5.97
CA LEU A 112 -8.81 -18.51 4.62
C LEU A 112 -9.61 -19.81 4.60
N ARG A 113 -9.33 -20.73 5.52
CA ARG A 113 -9.95 -22.06 5.55
C ARG A 113 -11.39 -22.05 6.04
N LEU A 114 -11.72 -21.20 7.02
CA LEU A 114 -13.02 -21.21 7.67
C LEU A 114 -14.01 -20.18 7.13
N TRP A 115 -13.53 -19.00 6.74
CA TRP A 115 -14.40 -17.88 6.35
C TRP A 115 -14.39 -17.62 4.84
N LEU A 116 -13.29 -17.90 4.15
CA LEU A 116 -13.11 -17.54 2.73
C LEU A 116 -13.16 -18.75 1.77
N GLY A 117 -13.63 -19.89 2.26
CA GLY A 117 -13.85 -21.10 1.46
C GLY A 117 -12.58 -21.75 0.91
N GLY A 118 -11.42 -21.43 1.47
CA GLY A 118 -10.13 -21.97 1.06
C GLY A 118 -9.53 -21.37 -0.23
N ASN A 119 -10.19 -20.39 -0.86
CA ASN A 119 -9.68 -19.77 -2.09
C ASN A 119 -8.82 -18.52 -1.79
N PRO A 120 -7.51 -18.53 -2.05
CA PRO A 120 -6.61 -17.39 -1.80
C PRO A 120 -7.00 -16.12 -2.54
N MET A 121 -7.75 -16.22 -3.64
CA MET A 121 -8.20 -15.07 -4.42
C MET A 121 -9.13 -14.16 -3.60
N HIS A 122 -9.96 -14.72 -2.72
CA HIS A 122 -10.80 -13.92 -1.83
C HIS A 122 -9.99 -13.11 -0.82
N VAL A 123 -8.84 -13.64 -0.36
CA VAL A 123 -7.92 -12.91 0.52
C VAL A 123 -7.30 -11.72 -0.21
N LEU A 124 -6.91 -11.90 -1.47
CA LEU A 124 -6.35 -10.83 -2.29
C LEU A 124 -7.37 -9.71 -2.54
N ALA A 125 -8.63 -10.05 -2.86
CA ALA A 125 -9.68 -9.04 -3.01
C ALA A 125 -10.03 -8.33 -1.70
N LEU A 126 -10.06 -9.05 -0.57
CA LEU A 126 -10.22 -8.42 0.75
C LEU A 126 -9.10 -7.41 1.00
N GLY A 127 -7.85 -7.79 0.70
CA GLY A 127 -6.70 -6.89 0.76
C GLY A 127 -6.87 -5.68 -0.16
N GLY A 128 -7.31 -5.90 -1.41
CA GLY A 128 -7.55 -4.84 -2.37
C GLY A 128 -8.62 -3.84 -1.93
N VAL A 129 -9.76 -4.31 -1.42
CA VAL A 129 -10.82 -3.47 -0.85
C VAL A 129 -10.32 -2.70 0.37
N SER A 130 -9.52 -3.35 1.23
CA SER A 130 -8.89 -2.70 2.38
C SER A 130 -7.97 -1.54 1.96
N LEU A 131 -7.18 -1.70 0.89
CA LEU A 131 -6.35 -0.63 0.33
C LEU A 131 -7.19 0.55 -0.20
N LEU A 132 -8.32 0.28 -0.84
CA LEU A 132 -9.23 1.34 -1.32
C LEU A 132 -9.80 2.16 -0.15
N ILE A 133 -10.25 1.48 0.90
CA ILE A 133 -10.75 2.11 2.13
C ILE A 133 -9.62 2.89 2.82
N ALA A 134 -8.42 2.31 2.91
CA ALA A 134 -7.25 2.97 3.48
C ALA A 134 -6.93 4.27 2.73
N GLY A 135 -6.98 4.27 1.40
CA GLY A 135 -6.80 5.46 0.57
C GLY A 135 -7.79 6.58 0.92
N LEU A 136 -9.05 6.25 1.18
CA LEU A 136 -10.04 7.23 1.64
C LEU A 136 -9.75 7.72 3.07
N CYS A 137 -9.28 6.85 3.95
CA CYS A 137 -8.91 7.22 5.32
C CYS A 137 -7.72 8.21 5.35
N VAL A 138 -6.78 8.11 4.41
CA VAL A 138 -5.63 9.03 4.30
C VAL A 138 -6.08 10.48 4.12
N LEU A 139 -7.21 10.73 3.45
CA LEU A 139 -7.74 12.09 3.28
C LEU A 139 -8.14 12.76 4.60
N ARG A 140 -8.40 11.98 5.66
CA ARG A 140 -8.72 12.51 6.98
C ARG A 140 -7.49 12.89 7.80
N VAL A 141 -6.28 12.57 7.32
CA VAL A 141 -5.05 12.94 8.02
C VAL A 141 -4.87 14.47 7.96
N PRO A 142 -4.75 15.15 9.12
CA PRO A 142 -4.52 16.59 9.16
C PRO A 142 -3.21 16.94 8.46
N SER A 143 -3.22 18.00 7.66
CA SER A 143 -1.98 18.66 7.25
C SER A 143 -1.85 19.95 8.02
N HIS A 144 -0.74 20.14 8.72
CA HIS A 144 -0.26 21.50 8.90
C HIS A 144 0.20 21.99 7.52
N GLN A 145 -0.29 23.16 7.09
CA GLN A 145 0.00 23.73 5.77
C GLN A 145 1.51 23.67 5.48
N GLU A 146 1.89 22.96 4.42
CA GLU A 146 3.15 23.18 3.74
C GLU A 146 3.11 24.62 3.24
N VAL A 147 3.81 25.52 3.93
CA VAL A 147 4.17 26.81 3.36
C VAL A 147 5.17 26.48 2.25
N VAL A 148 4.68 26.46 1.01
CA VAL A 148 5.50 26.41 -0.21
C VAL A 148 6.40 27.63 -0.27
#